data_AF-Q338P6-F1
#
_entry.id   AF-Q338P6-F1
#
_cell.length_a   1.000
_cell.length_b   1.000
_cell.length_c   1.000
_cell.angle_alpha   90.00
_cell.angle_beta   90.00
_cell.angle_gamma   90.00
#
_symmetry.space_group_name_H-M   'P 1'
#
loop_
_entity.id
_entity.type
_entity.pdbx_description
1 polymer ?
#
loop_
_entity_poly.entity_id
_entity_poly.type
_entity_poly.pdbx_seq_one_letter_code
_entity_poly.pdbx_strand_id
1 'polypeptide(L)'
;MLQLRSPPPATSSPSSAVSFPTLAPRLLPLRRRRRGAGSQLGGKTSSAVRASSAAAPGATEPEVMVEVAHREVARALASLAEARLGARLLPSAVPPDVAEFRSGGGAGNAVGSLDVRRGAPGSTIDFMLQSSLHCKVPNGAIDITSLLIFLNASTDAPHFLMEFIQGSPTSIVVLLDLLPRKDLALHPEYIERYYENTQVDKQREKVEELPQARPYRSRSLFVRSTFSLTAILMSIDCGQGGEGTLEEIVRGQLATAARALLQIWLDSCADHTSEMEEGERENMIKRDQIVRSKSIEVDLTSNLPRMFGPDVADRVIAEIQKAFGVQEA
;
A
#
# COMPACT_ATOMS: atom_id res chain seq x y z
N MET A 1 -7.87 3.41 -8.29
CA MET A 1 -8.68 2.82 -9.41
C MET A 1 -7.89 1.71 -10.11
N LEU A 2 -7.73 0.55 -9.47
CA LEU A 2 -7.12 -0.66 -10.05
C LEU A 2 -8.23 -1.65 -10.41
N GLN A 3 -8.85 -1.48 -11.59
CA GLN A 3 -9.56 -2.60 -12.22
C GLN A 3 -8.54 -3.36 -13.07
N LEU A 4 -7.87 -4.33 -12.45
CA LEU A 4 -7.10 -5.36 -13.15
C LEU A 4 -8.11 -6.29 -13.85
N ARG A 5 -8.28 -6.11 -15.15
CA ARG A 5 -8.91 -7.11 -16.03
C ARG A 5 -7.81 -8.06 -16.51
N SER A 6 -8.10 -9.35 -16.51
CA SER A 6 -7.26 -10.43 -17.05
C SER A 6 -6.77 -10.12 -18.48
N PRO A 7 -5.55 -10.53 -18.87
CA PRO A 7 -5.03 -10.27 -20.22
C PRO A 7 -5.72 -11.19 -21.26
N PRO A 8 -5.95 -10.70 -22.50
CA PRO A 8 -6.37 -11.56 -23.61
C PRO A 8 -5.16 -12.31 -24.20
N PRO A 9 -5.36 -13.44 -24.90
CA PRO A 9 -4.26 -14.16 -25.54
C PRO A 9 -3.67 -13.34 -26.70
N ALA A 10 -2.36 -13.45 -26.88
CA ALA A 10 -1.55 -12.66 -27.79
C ALA A 10 -1.87 -12.90 -29.28
N THR A 11 -2.28 -11.86 -29.99
CA THR A 11 -2.06 -11.70 -31.44
C THR A 11 -1.83 -10.21 -31.80
N SER A 12 -0.70 -9.97 -32.47
CA SER A 12 -0.27 -8.84 -33.32
C SER A 12 -1.12 -7.55 -33.43
N SER A 13 -0.51 -6.41 -33.05
CA SER A 13 -0.41 -5.05 -33.66
C SER A 13 -1.56 -4.40 -34.47
N PRO A 14 -1.56 -3.05 -34.67
CA PRO A 14 -1.73 -1.95 -33.72
C PRO A 14 -2.91 -1.01 -34.10
N SER A 15 -3.20 0.00 -33.25
CA SER A 15 -4.11 1.15 -33.50
C SER A 15 -5.61 0.86 -33.59
N SER A 16 -6.37 1.31 -32.58
CA SER A 16 -7.39 2.38 -32.74
C SER A 16 -8.25 2.49 -31.48
N ALA A 17 -8.50 3.74 -31.10
CA ALA A 17 -9.32 4.14 -29.97
C ALA A 17 -10.78 3.66 -30.12
N VAL A 18 -11.34 3.06 -29.06
CA VAL A 18 -12.79 2.95 -28.90
C VAL A 18 -13.17 3.00 -27.41
N SER A 19 -13.90 4.05 -27.04
CA SER A 19 -14.56 4.25 -25.74
C SER A 19 -15.91 3.53 -25.68
N PHE A 20 -16.31 2.98 -24.53
CA PHE A 20 -17.70 2.56 -24.25
C PHE A 20 -18.03 2.57 -22.73
N PRO A 21 -19.32 2.60 -22.34
CA PRO A 21 -19.86 3.60 -21.41
C PRO A 21 -20.07 3.13 -19.96
N THR A 22 -20.23 4.12 -19.08
CA THR A 22 -20.52 4.04 -17.64
C THR A 22 -21.97 3.63 -17.34
N LEU A 23 -22.17 2.68 -16.43
CA LEU A 23 -23.45 2.38 -15.76
C LEU A 23 -23.44 2.95 -14.33
N ALA A 24 -24.40 3.83 -14.04
CA ALA A 24 -24.63 4.47 -12.75
C ALA A 24 -25.36 3.55 -11.75
N PRO A 25 -25.09 3.63 -10.43
CA PRO A 25 -25.94 2.97 -9.44
C PRO A 25 -27.02 3.92 -8.90
N ARG A 26 -28.26 3.44 -8.88
CA ARG A 26 -29.43 4.08 -8.25
C ARG A 26 -29.34 3.97 -6.72
N LEU A 27 -29.51 5.09 -6.04
CA LEU A 27 -29.77 5.22 -4.60
C LEU A 27 -31.23 4.83 -4.27
N LEU A 28 -31.44 4.14 -3.15
CA LEU A 28 -32.75 4.01 -2.49
C LEU A 28 -32.66 4.55 -1.05
N PRO A 29 -33.69 5.25 -0.53
CA PRO A 29 -33.59 5.99 0.72
C PRO A 29 -34.08 5.18 1.95
N LEU A 30 -33.42 5.46 3.08
CA LEU A 30 -33.81 5.05 4.44
C LEU A 30 -35.13 5.69 4.89
N ARG A 31 -35.97 4.92 5.58
CA ARG A 31 -37.01 5.44 6.50
C ARG A 31 -36.90 4.83 7.89
N ARG A 32 -36.71 5.74 8.87
CA ARG A 32 -36.82 5.55 10.33
C ARG A 32 -38.29 5.41 10.78
N ARG A 33 -38.53 4.61 11.83
CA ARG A 33 -39.22 4.96 13.12
C ARG A 33 -39.50 3.66 13.91
N ARG A 34 -38.90 3.44 15.09
CA ARG A 34 -39.21 3.90 16.48
C ARG A 34 -40.23 3.01 17.24
N ARG A 35 -39.68 2.26 18.22
CA ARG A 35 -40.12 1.92 19.59
C ARG A 35 -41.62 1.69 19.90
N GLY A 36 -41.88 0.53 20.51
CA GLY A 36 -42.97 0.29 21.48
C GLY A 36 -42.61 -0.94 22.35
N ALA A 37 -42.76 -0.82 23.66
CA ALA A 37 -42.35 -1.78 24.70
C ALA A 37 -43.56 -2.37 25.45
N GLY A 38 -43.41 -3.55 26.04
CA GLY A 38 -44.30 -4.22 27.01
C GLY A 38 -44.11 -5.75 26.93
N SER A 39 -43.41 -6.42 27.88
CA SER A 39 -43.87 -6.93 29.20
C SER A 39 -45.08 -7.89 29.04
N GLN A 40 -45.16 -9.12 29.57
CA GLN A 40 -44.54 -9.78 30.73
C GLN A 40 -45.02 -11.26 30.80
N LEU A 41 -44.42 -12.07 31.71
CA LEU A 41 -44.91 -13.35 32.31
C LEU A 41 -44.74 -14.64 31.47
N GLY A 42 -44.29 -15.80 31.95
CA GLY A 42 -43.91 -16.30 33.27
C GLY A 42 -44.02 -17.84 33.30
N GLY A 43 -43.14 -18.54 34.05
CA GLY A 43 -43.31 -19.94 34.53
C GLY A 43 -42.72 -21.07 33.66
N LYS A 44 -41.59 -21.68 34.04
CA LYS A 44 -41.46 -22.99 34.79
C LYS A 44 -41.91 -24.21 33.95
N THR A 45 -41.20 -25.34 33.81
CA THR A 45 -40.09 -25.99 34.54
C THR A 45 -39.63 -27.24 33.78
N SER A 46 -38.35 -27.58 33.95
CA SER A 46 -37.78 -28.94 34.12
C SER A 46 -37.33 -29.80 32.92
N SER A 47 -36.19 -30.45 33.23
CA SER A 47 -35.73 -31.77 32.81
C SER A 47 -34.66 -31.86 31.73
N ALA A 48 -33.46 -32.14 32.23
CA ALA A 48 -32.24 -32.47 31.55
C ALA A 48 -32.36 -33.69 30.61
N VAL A 49 -31.70 -33.60 29.44
CA VAL A 49 -31.05 -34.73 28.79
C VAL A 49 -29.71 -34.28 28.25
N ARG A 50 -28.68 -34.94 28.77
CA ARG A 50 -27.28 -34.89 28.34
C ARG A 50 -27.19 -35.50 26.94
N ALA A 51 -26.74 -34.72 25.95
CA ALA A 51 -26.38 -35.23 24.64
C ALA A 51 -24.99 -34.70 24.26
N SER A 52 -24.15 -35.64 23.86
CA SER A 52 -22.72 -35.52 23.62
C SER A 52 -22.35 -34.37 22.68
N SER A 53 -21.25 -33.69 23.00
CA SER A 53 -20.58 -32.74 22.12
C SER A 53 -20.02 -33.48 20.91
N ALA A 54 -20.83 -33.59 19.85
CA ALA A 54 -20.34 -33.88 18.52
C ALA A 54 -19.57 -32.65 18.04
N ALA A 55 -18.27 -32.82 17.82
CA ALA A 55 -17.40 -31.83 17.23
C ALA A 55 -18.01 -31.35 15.90
N ALA A 56 -18.22 -30.04 15.78
CA ALA A 56 -18.71 -29.42 14.56
C ALA A 56 -17.64 -29.61 13.45
N PRO A 57 -17.99 -30.20 12.30
CA PRO A 57 -17.10 -30.25 11.14
C PRO A 57 -17.13 -28.88 10.48
N GLY A 58 -16.06 -28.09 10.64
CA GLY A 58 -15.97 -26.77 10.01
C GLY A 58 -15.05 -25.76 10.67
N ALA A 59 -14.15 -26.16 11.58
CA ALA A 59 -13.06 -25.29 12.00
C ALA A 59 -12.07 -25.16 10.83
N THR A 60 -12.31 -24.18 9.95
CA THR A 60 -11.36 -23.71 8.95
C THR A 60 -10.07 -23.34 9.67
N GLU A 61 -8.96 -23.97 9.26
CA GLU A 61 -7.65 -23.61 9.78
C GLU A 61 -7.42 -22.11 9.61
N PRO A 62 -6.82 -21.43 10.60
CA PRO A 62 -6.55 -20.00 10.49
C PRO A 62 -5.64 -19.78 9.28
N GLU A 63 -6.13 -19.06 8.26
CA GLU A 63 -5.36 -18.82 7.04
C GLU A 63 -4.05 -18.09 7.40
N VAL A 64 -2.92 -18.76 7.25
CA VAL A 64 -1.61 -18.13 7.49
C VAL A 64 -1.29 -17.23 6.29
N MET A 65 -0.71 -16.06 6.55
CA MET A 65 -0.20 -15.20 5.48
C MET A 65 0.80 -16.00 4.64
N VAL A 66 0.51 -16.19 3.36
CA VAL A 66 1.39 -16.93 2.44
C VAL A 66 2.67 -16.13 2.23
N GLU A 67 3.83 -16.74 2.44
CA GLU A 67 5.10 -16.07 2.18
C GLU A 67 5.32 -15.99 0.67
N VAL A 68 5.30 -14.77 0.11
CA VAL A 68 5.56 -14.49 -1.32
C VAL A 68 6.84 -13.68 -1.46
N ALA A 69 7.55 -13.83 -2.57
CA ALA A 69 8.88 -13.24 -2.77
C ALA A 69 8.94 -11.72 -2.49
N HIS A 70 7.90 -10.97 -2.84
CA HIS A 70 7.89 -9.52 -2.62
C HIS A 70 7.72 -9.12 -1.15
N ARG A 71 7.10 -9.97 -0.31
CA ARG A 71 7.04 -9.77 1.15
C ARG A 71 8.41 -9.97 1.79
N GLU A 72 9.15 -10.97 1.33
CA GLU A 72 10.55 -11.20 1.74
C GLU A 72 11.42 -9.97 1.44
N VAL A 73 11.33 -9.44 0.22
CA VAL A 73 12.06 -8.23 -0.19
C VAL A 73 11.68 -7.03 0.68
N ALA A 74 10.39 -6.79 0.90
CA ALA A 74 9.93 -5.68 1.73
C ALA A 74 10.43 -5.78 3.17
N ARG A 75 10.39 -6.98 3.77
CA ARG A 75 10.90 -7.21 5.13
C ARG A 75 12.40 -6.97 5.22
N ALA A 76 13.17 -7.40 4.22
CA ALA A 76 14.61 -7.16 4.16
C ALA A 76 14.93 -5.66 4.06
N LEU A 77 14.17 -4.91 3.25
CA LEU A 77 14.32 -3.46 3.11
C LEU A 77 13.91 -2.70 4.38
N ALA A 78 12.80 -3.09 5.01
CA ALA A 78 12.39 -2.52 6.28
C ALA A 78 13.44 -2.76 7.36
N SER A 79 13.97 -3.98 7.48
CA SER A 79 15.05 -4.32 8.43
C SER A 79 16.31 -3.48 8.19
N LEU A 80 16.67 -3.26 6.92
CA LEU A 80 17.80 -2.41 6.53
C LEU A 80 17.56 -0.94 6.91
N ALA A 81 16.36 -0.41 6.63
CA ALA A 81 15.98 0.95 7.00
C ALA A 81 15.99 1.13 8.52
N GLU A 82 15.42 0.19 9.28
CA GLU A 82 15.41 0.18 10.74
C GLU A 82 16.82 0.18 11.33
N ALA A 83 17.71 -0.68 10.80
CA ALA A 83 19.09 -0.74 11.26
C ALA A 83 19.86 0.57 11.00
N ARG A 84 19.58 1.24 9.87
CA ARG A 84 20.22 2.51 9.50
C ARG A 84 19.63 3.72 10.22
N LEU A 85 18.32 3.76 10.45
CA LEU A 85 17.62 4.86 11.12
C LEU A 85 17.72 4.74 12.64
N GLY A 86 17.75 3.52 13.19
CA GLY A 86 17.97 3.24 14.60
C GLY A 86 17.09 4.07 15.54
N ALA A 87 17.72 4.80 16.46
CA ALA A 87 17.05 5.63 17.47
C ALA A 87 16.21 6.79 16.89
N ARG A 88 16.29 7.05 15.58
CA ARG A 88 15.45 8.04 14.88
C ARG A 88 14.02 7.56 14.68
N LEU A 89 13.75 6.28 14.89
CA LEU A 89 12.42 5.69 14.87
C LEU A 89 11.99 5.27 16.28
N LEU A 90 10.75 5.57 16.63
CA LEU A 90 10.09 5.03 17.79
C LEU A 90 9.60 3.61 17.50
N PRO A 91 9.41 2.77 18.54
CA PRO A 91 8.73 1.50 18.38
C PRO A 91 7.34 1.67 17.75
N SER A 92 6.85 0.59 17.13
CA SER A 92 5.50 0.59 16.57
C SER A 92 4.46 0.84 17.65
N ALA A 93 3.53 1.74 17.36
CA ALA A 93 2.41 2.08 18.24
C ALA A 93 1.06 1.54 17.72
N VAL A 94 1.11 0.65 16.71
CA VAL A 94 -0.07 0.06 16.09
C VAL A 94 -0.73 -0.92 17.08
N PRO A 95 -2.04 -0.80 17.36
CA PRO A 95 -2.74 -1.76 18.21
C PRO A 95 -2.67 -3.20 17.66
N PRO A 96 -2.61 -4.25 18.52
CA PRO A 96 -2.47 -5.63 18.04
C PRO A 96 -3.53 -6.09 17.03
N ASP A 97 -4.77 -5.61 17.15
CA ASP A 97 -5.89 -5.92 16.25
C ASP A 97 -5.84 -5.18 14.90
N VAL A 98 -4.89 -4.25 14.76
CA VAL A 98 -4.53 -3.54 13.52
C VAL A 98 -3.16 -3.97 13.01
N ALA A 99 -2.27 -4.41 13.90
CA ALA A 99 -0.96 -4.94 13.54
C ALA A 99 -1.10 -6.21 12.69
N GLU A 100 -2.06 -7.06 13.06
CA GLU A 100 -2.56 -8.16 12.25
C GLU A 100 -4.09 -8.13 12.23
N PHE A 101 -4.68 -8.12 11.03
CA PHE A 101 -6.12 -8.06 10.87
C PHE A 101 -6.59 -9.02 9.77
N ARG A 102 -7.85 -9.42 9.88
CA ARG A 102 -8.47 -10.43 9.02
C ARG A 102 -9.89 -10.02 8.70
N SER A 103 -10.40 -10.43 7.54
CA SER A 103 -11.80 -10.21 7.18
C SER A 103 -12.73 -10.78 8.27
N GLY A 104 -13.63 -9.94 8.80
CA GLY A 104 -14.66 -10.40 9.73
C GLY A 104 -15.74 -11.22 9.01
N GLY A 105 -16.26 -12.26 9.66
CA GLY A 105 -17.28 -13.15 9.09
C GLY A 105 -16.68 -14.40 8.44
N GLY A 106 -17.35 -15.54 8.60
CA GLY A 106 -16.81 -16.90 8.40
C GLY A 106 -16.37 -17.33 6.99
N ALA A 107 -16.02 -16.39 6.09
CA ALA A 107 -15.44 -16.68 4.78
C ALA A 107 -13.93 -16.39 4.69
N GLY A 108 -13.31 -15.78 5.72
CA GLY A 108 -11.86 -15.78 5.95
C GLY A 108 -10.97 -15.49 4.73
N ASN A 109 -11.38 -14.60 3.83
CA ASN A 109 -10.78 -14.48 2.50
C ASN A 109 -9.71 -13.39 2.40
N ALA A 110 -9.48 -12.61 3.46
CA ALA A 110 -8.44 -11.59 3.47
C ALA A 110 -7.69 -11.53 4.80
N VAL A 111 -6.36 -11.38 4.73
CA VAL A 111 -5.47 -11.17 5.86
C VAL A 111 -4.56 -9.98 5.57
N GLY A 112 -4.22 -9.21 6.58
CA GLY A 112 -3.36 -8.05 6.44
C GLY A 112 -2.53 -7.78 7.68
N SER A 113 -1.44 -7.05 7.49
CA SER A 113 -0.59 -6.55 8.56
C SER A 113 -0.22 -5.10 8.34
N LEU A 114 -0.03 -4.36 9.42
CA LEU A 114 0.39 -2.97 9.42
C LEU A 114 1.41 -2.72 10.53
N ASP A 115 2.56 -2.18 10.18
CA ASP A 115 3.53 -1.64 11.13
C ASP A 115 3.75 -0.15 10.85
N VAL A 116 3.66 0.68 11.89
CA VAL A 116 3.88 2.13 11.77
C VAL A 116 4.81 2.57 12.88
N ARG A 117 5.97 3.08 12.48
CA ARG A 117 6.99 3.63 13.38
C ARG A 117 7.13 5.12 13.17
N ARG A 118 6.89 5.89 14.21
CA ARG A 118 7.02 7.36 14.16
C ARG A 118 8.47 7.79 14.24
N GLY A 119 8.78 8.96 13.69
CA GLY A 119 10.04 9.63 13.99
C GLY A 119 10.16 9.96 15.48
N ALA A 120 11.34 9.75 16.05
CA ALA A 120 11.67 10.23 17.39
C ALA A 120 11.77 11.78 17.41
N PRO A 121 11.62 12.44 18.56
CA PRO A 121 11.85 13.88 18.68
C PRO A 121 13.22 14.28 18.11
N GLY A 122 13.25 15.31 17.25
CA GLY A 122 14.46 15.77 16.56
C GLY A 122 14.84 14.97 15.31
N SER A 123 14.14 13.87 15.00
CA SER A 123 14.29 13.17 13.74
C SER A 123 13.70 13.97 12.57
N THR A 124 14.29 13.87 11.38
CA THR A 124 13.66 14.33 10.12
C THR A 124 12.60 13.36 9.60
N ILE A 125 12.52 12.13 10.15
CA ILE A 125 11.48 11.16 9.79
C ILE A 125 10.16 11.61 10.42
N ASP A 126 9.07 11.55 9.66
CA ASP A 126 7.71 11.64 10.19
C ASP A 126 7.23 10.26 10.61
N PHE A 127 7.22 9.31 9.66
CA PHE A 127 6.93 7.92 9.93
C PHE A 127 7.54 6.98 8.88
N MET A 128 7.73 5.73 9.28
CA MET A 128 7.90 4.57 8.41
C MET A 128 6.66 3.69 8.54
N LEU A 129 6.09 3.28 7.42
CA LEU A 129 4.94 2.39 7.34
C LEU A 129 5.31 1.17 6.50
N GLN A 130 5.11 -0.02 7.07
CA GLN A 130 5.14 -1.28 6.34
C GLN A 130 3.75 -1.90 6.37
N SER A 131 3.26 -2.33 5.21
CA SER A 131 1.98 -3.03 5.12
C SER A 131 2.09 -4.26 4.24
N SER A 132 1.24 -5.25 4.52
CA SER A 132 1.05 -6.41 3.65
C SER A 132 -0.42 -6.77 3.66
N LEU A 133 -0.98 -7.06 2.48
CA LEU A 133 -2.35 -7.49 2.30
C LEU A 133 -2.35 -8.74 1.43
N HIS A 134 -3.16 -9.71 1.80
CA HIS A 134 -3.52 -10.87 0.99
C HIS A 134 -5.04 -10.94 0.91
N CYS A 135 -5.58 -11.09 -0.29
CA CYS A 135 -7.01 -11.23 -0.49
C CYS A 135 -7.30 -12.27 -1.58
N LYS A 136 -8.03 -13.32 -1.22
CA LYS A 136 -8.56 -14.30 -2.16
C LYS A 136 -9.69 -13.67 -2.96
N VAL A 137 -9.58 -13.81 -4.27
CA VAL A 137 -10.60 -13.40 -5.25
C VAL A 137 -11.07 -14.63 -6.02
N PRO A 138 -12.24 -14.61 -6.69
CA PRO A 138 -12.79 -15.83 -7.32
C PRO A 138 -11.84 -16.57 -8.28
N ASN A 139 -10.87 -15.86 -8.89
CA ASN A 139 -9.95 -16.40 -9.88
C ASN A 139 -8.47 -16.38 -9.44
N GLY A 140 -8.19 -16.28 -8.13
CA GLY A 140 -6.81 -16.24 -7.63
C GLY A 140 -6.68 -15.48 -6.31
N ALA A 141 -5.57 -14.78 -6.15
CA ALA A 141 -5.33 -13.90 -5.01
C ALA A 141 -4.74 -12.58 -5.48
N ILE A 142 -4.91 -11.55 -4.65
CA ILE A 142 -4.24 -10.27 -4.76
C ILE A 142 -3.36 -10.12 -3.54
N ASP A 143 -2.07 -9.93 -3.77
CA ASP A 143 -1.08 -9.68 -2.74
C ASP A 143 -0.49 -8.28 -2.94
N ILE A 144 -0.55 -7.46 -1.90
CA ILE A 144 0.00 -6.09 -1.88
C ILE A 144 1.02 -6.02 -0.76
N THR A 145 2.14 -5.37 -1.02
CA THR A 145 3.15 -5.07 0.01
C THR A 145 3.73 -3.70 -0.22
N SER A 146 3.73 -2.88 0.83
CA SER A 146 4.19 -1.50 0.76
C SER A 146 5.20 -1.21 1.86
N LEU A 147 6.21 -0.40 1.53
CA LEU A 147 7.13 0.21 2.47
C LEU A 147 7.23 1.70 2.12
N LEU A 148 6.78 2.53 3.03
CA LEU A 148 6.75 3.99 2.88
C LEU A 148 7.58 4.62 3.98
N ILE A 149 8.42 5.60 3.64
CA ILE A 149 9.15 6.40 4.63
C ILE A 149 8.95 7.87 4.31
N PHE A 150 8.19 8.55 5.16
CA PHE A 150 7.86 9.96 5.00
C PHE A 150 8.74 10.81 5.90
N LEU A 151 9.22 11.92 5.36
CA LEU A 151 9.96 12.94 6.06
C LEU A 151 9.03 14.07 6.54
N ASN A 152 9.44 14.76 7.60
CA ASN A 152 8.70 15.89 8.17
C ASN A 152 9.17 17.24 7.58
N ALA A 153 8.65 18.34 8.12
CA ALA A 153 8.87 19.70 7.59
C ALA A 153 10.27 20.29 7.85
N SER A 154 11.17 19.58 8.54
CA SER A 154 12.56 20.01 8.78
C SER A 154 13.49 19.85 7.57
N THR A 155 12.99 19.26 6.49
CA THR A 155 13.73 18.97 5.27
C THR A 155 12.80 19.03 4.08
N ASP A 156 13.34 19.23 2.88
CA ASP A 156 12.63 19.09 1.61
C ASP A 156 12.92 17.79 0.87
N ALA A 157 13.83 16.96 1.38
CA ALA A 157 14.28 15.78 0.68
C ALA A 157 13.10 14.83 0.33
N PRO A 158 13.16 14.10 -0.79
CA PRO A 158 12.08 13.21 -1.22
C PRO A 158 11.69 12.16 -0.17
N HIS A 159 10.44 11.69 -0.21
CA HIS A 159 10.00 10.52 0.57
C HIS A 159 10.47 9.23 -0.11
N PHE A 160 10.55 8.11 0.61
CA PHE A 160 10.76 6.79 0.01
C PHE A 160 9.42 6.07 -0.15
N LEU A 161 9.16 5.52 -1.34
CA LEU A 161 7.97 4.72 -1.62
C LEU A 161 8.35 3.44 -2.35
N MET A 162 7.90 2.31 -1.83
CA MET A 162 7.86 1.03 -2.51
C MET A 162 6.49 0.41 -2.33
N GLU A 163 5.90 -0.05 -3.42
CA GLU A 163 4.68 -0.85 -3.44
C GLU A 163 4.77 -1.90 -4.54
N PHE A 164 4.50 -3.14 -4.14
CA PHE A 164 4.42 -4.30 -5.02
C PHE A 164 3.00 -4.86 -4.97
N ILE A 165 2.38 -5.00 -6.14
CA ILE A 165 0.98 -5.43 -6.30
C ILE A 165 0.97 -6.64 -7.22
N GLN A 166 0.94 -7.83 -6.63
CA GLN A 166 0.85 -9.09 -7.35
C GLN A 166 -0.63 -9.46 -7.54
N GLY A 167 -1.10 -9.35 -8.78
CA GLY A 167 -2.49 -9.64 -9.14
C GLY A 167 -2.71 -11.06 -9.68
N SER A 168 -1.63 -11.80 -9.93
CA SER A 168 -1.64 -13.21 -10.33
C SER A 168 -0.31 -13.87 -9.98
N PRO A 169 -0.21 -15.21 -9.99
CA PRO A 169 1.07 -15.90 -9.77
C PRO A 169 2.18 -15.52 -10.76
N THR A 170 1.84 -14.97 -11.93
CA THR A 170 2.82 -14.67 -12.99
C THR A 170 2.97 -13.18 -13.29
N SER A 171 2.24 -12.31 -12.58
CA SER A 171 2.28 -10.87 -12.86
C SER A 171 2.28 -9.99 -11.63
N ILE A 172 3.11 -8.94 -11.67
CA ILE A 172 3.26 -7.96 -10.61
C ILE A 172 3.32 -6.54 -11.19
N VAL A 173 2.73 -5.60 -10.47
CA VAL A 173 2.91 -4.17 -10.71
C VAL A 173 3.84 -3.61 -9.64
N VAL A 174 4.82 -2.84 -10.08
CA VAL A 174 5.89 -2.25 -9.29
C VAL A 174 5.73 -0.73 -9.30
N LEU A 175 5.68 -0.15 -8.10
CA LEU A 175 5.77 1.28 -7.87
C LEU A 175 6.93 1.50 -6.90
N LEU A 176 8.00 2.13 -7.35
CA LEU A 176 9.19 2.35 -6.54
C LEU A 176 9.79 3.70 -6.90
N ASP A 177 9.89 4.60 -5.92
CA ASP A 177 10.22 6.01 -6.18
C ASP A 177 10.82 6.74 -4.98
N LEU A 178 11.56 7.81 -5.30
CA LEU A 178 11.86 8.90 -4.37
C LEU A 178 10.85 10.03 -4.62
N LEU A 179 9.77 10.04 -3.84
CA LEU A 179 8.63 10.89 -4.11
C LEU A 179 8.97 12.38 -3.89
N PRO A 180 8.88 13.24 -4.91
CA PRO A 180 9.25 14.64 -4.78
C PRO A 180 8.32 15.33 -3.80
N ARG A 181 8.83 16.35 -3.10
CA ARG A 181 8.06 17.18 -2.16
C ARG A 181 7.88 18.62 -2.64
N LYS A 182 8.58 18.99 -3.71
CA LYS A 182 8.46 20.26 -4.41
C LYS A 182 7.88 20.08 -5.82
N ASP A 183 7.42 21.16 -6.42
CA ASP A 183 7.07 21.18 -7.83
C ASP A 183 8.35 21.18 -8.68
N LEU A 184 8.60 20.07 -9.39
CA LEU A 184 9.85 19.90 -10.13
C LEU A 184 10.04 20.97 -11.22
N ALA A 185 8.97 21.49 -11.83
CA ALA A 185 9.09 22.50 -12.87
C ALA A 185 9.51 23.88 -12.32
N LEU A 186 9.24 24.15 -11.04
CA LEU A 186 9.61 25.39 -10.36
C LEU A 186 10.98 25.29 -9.67
N HIS A 187 11.51 24.08 -9.48
CA HIS A 187 12.70 23.80 -8.68
C HIS A 187 13.72 22.92 -9.42
N PRO A 188 14.36 23.42 -10.50
CA PRO A 188 15.36 22.66 -11.24
C PRO A 188 16.55 22.22 -10.38
N GLU A 189 16.95 23.02 -9.39
CA GLU A 189 18.00 22.67 -8.41
C GLU A 189 17.63 21.45 -7.56
N TYR A 190 16.34 21.22 -7.32
CA TYR A 190 15.84 20.04 -6.62
C TYR A 190 15.96 18.78 -7.48
N ILE A 191 15.71 18.92 -8.80
CA ILE A 191 15.91 17.84 -9.78
C ILE A 191 17.38 17.43 -9.80
N GLU A 192 18.27 18.41 -9.99
CA GLU A 192 19.71 18.18 -10.06
C GLU A 192 20.22 17.46 -8.80
N ARG A 193 19.83 17.97 -7.61
CA ARG A 193 20.28 17.45 -6.32
C ARG A 193 19.85 16.02 -6.05
N TYR A 194 18.55 15.73 -6.16
CA TYR A 194 18.00 14.47 -5.65
C TYR A 194 17.84 13.40 -6.72
N TYR A 195 17.85 13.76 -8.00
CA TYR A 195 17.56 12.82 -9.10
C TYR A 195 18.74 12.68 -10.08
N GLU A 196 19.34 13.79 -10.54
CA GLU A 196 20.45 13.71 -11.49
C GLU A 196 21.76 13.30 -10.82
N ASN A 197 22.17 14.03 -9.77
CA ASN A 197 23.42 13.79 -9.05
C ASN A 197 23.47 12.44 -8.34
N THR A 198 22.31 11.92 -7.94
CA THR A 198 22.18 10.59 -7.31
C THR A 198 22.15 9.46 -8.34
N GLN A 199 21.99 9.78 -9.63
CA GLN A 199 21.86 8.82 -10.73
C GLN A 199 20.75 7.80 -10.49
N VAL A 200 19.67 8.24 -9.85
CA VAL A 200 18.58 7.36 -9.41
C VAL A 200 17.87 6.68 -10.58
N ASP A 201 17.84 7.34 -11.73
CA ASP A 201 17.22 6.84 -12.97
C ASP A 201 17.85 5.56 -13.50
N LYS A 202 19.12 5.28 -13.15
CA LYS A 202 19.80 4.03 -13.51
C LYS A 202 19.09 2.79 -12.97
N GLN A 203 18.33 2.91 -11.87
CA GLN A 203 17.59 1.77 -11.34
C GLN A 203 16.36 1.46 -12.21
N ARG A 204 15.71 2.50 -12.78
CA ARG A 204 14.62 2.33 -13.75
C ARG A 204 15.11 1.67 -15.01
N GLU A 205 16.23 2.15 -15.58
CA GLU A 205 16.85 1.57 -16.79
C GLU A 205 17.09 0.06 -16.66
N LYS A 206 17.69 -0.38 -15.54
CA LYS A 206 17.95 -1.81 -15.29
C LYS A 206 16.67 -2.67 -15.25
N VAL A 207 15.57 -2.13 -14.72
CA VAL A 207 14.29 -2.86 -14.68
C VAL A 207 13.64 -2.88 -16.05
N GLU A 208 13.81 -1.83 -16.86
CA GLU A 208 13.32 -1.77 -18.24
C GLU A 208 14.03 -2.73 -19.19
N GLU A 209 15.27 -3.13 -18.89
CA GLU A 209 16.01 -4.16 -19.64
C GLU A 209 15.38 -5.56 -19.54
N LEU A 210 14.51 -5.80 -18.55
CA LEU A 210 13.81 -7.08 -18.41
C LEU A 210 12.83 -7.31 -19.58
N PRO A 211 12.92 -8.43 -20.31
CA PRO A 211 12.03 -8.74 -21.42
C PRO A 211 10.53 -8.72 -21.05
N GLN A 212 10.22 -9.10 -19.81
CA GLN A 212 8.89 -9.19 -19.21
C GLN A 212 8.32 -7.85 -18.74
N ALA A 213 9.17 -6.81 -18.62
CA ALA A 213 8.79 -5.54 -18.04
C ALA A 213 8.19 -4.58 -19.09
N ARG A 214 7.09 -3.93 -18.73
CA ARG A 214 6.42 -2.89 -19.53
C ARG A 214 6.07 -1.71 -18.64
N PRO A 215 6.12 -0.46 -19.12
CA PRO A 215 5.70 0.69 -18.33
C PRO A 215 4.26 0.55 -17.82
N TYR A 216 4.08 0.67 -16.51
CA TYR A 216 2.77 0.72 -15.87
C TYR A 216 2.24 2.15 -15.87
N ARG A 217 1.05 2.34 -16.48
CA ARG A 217 0.37 3.64 -16.50
C ARG A 217 -0.85 3.60 -15.58
N SER A 218 -0.71 4.13 -14.36
CA SER A 218 -1.81 4.22 -13.40
C SER A 218 -3.04 4.88 -14.01
N ARG A 219 -4.26 4.41 -13.70
CA ARG A 219 -5.49 5.10 -14.16
C ARG A 219 -5.74 6.41 -13.41
N SER A 220 -5.15 6.57 -12.23
CA SER A 220 -5.24 7.80 -11.46
C SER A 220 -4.26 8.82 -12.03
N LEU A 221 -4.77 9.92 -12.58
CA LEU A 221 -3.93 11.03 -13.00
C LEU A 221 -3.17 11.64 -11.81
N PHE A 222 -3.76 11.61 -10.63
CA PHE A 222 -3.12 12.03 -9.39
C PHE A 222 -1.87 11.19 -9.08
N VAL A 223 -1.96 9.87 -9.23
CA VAL A 223 -0.78 9.00 -9.07
C VAL A 223 0.28 9.37 -10.10
N ARG A 224 -0.09 9.56 -11.37
CA ARG A 224 0.88 9.94 -12.41
C ARG A 224 1.59 11.27 -12.13
N SER A 225 0.90 12.25 -11.55
CA SER A 225 1.47 13.58 -11.30
C SER A 225 2.30 13.66 -10.01
N THR A 226 2.17 12.69 -9.12
CA THR A 226 2.79 12.74 -7.79
C THR A 226 4.18 12.12 -7.78
N PHE A 227 4.41 11.12 -8.64
CA PHE A 227 5.67 10.40 -8.78
C PHE A 227 6.73 11.23 -9.49
N SER A 228 8.00 10.96 -9.18
CA SER A 228 9.14 11.58 -9.86
C SER A 228 9.25 11.15 -11.32
N LEU A 229 10.07 11.87 -12.08
CA LEU A 229 10.39 11.52 -13.47
C LEU A 229 11.24 10.24 -13.58
N THR A 230 11.87 9.81 -12.49
CA THR A 230 12.75 8.63 -12.43
C THR A 230 12.06 7.42 -11.77
N ALA A 231 10.76 7.52 -11.49
CA ALA A 231 10.01 6.48 -10.81
C ALA A 231 10.01 5.16 -11.60
N ILE A 232 10.17 4.05 -10.89
CA ILE A 232 10.02 2.70 -11.46
C ILE A 232 8.55 2.34 -11.36
N LEU A 233 7.81 2.65 -12.43
CA LEU A 233 6.41 2.30 -12.61
C LEU A 233 6.30 1.22 -13.69
N MET A 234 6.34 -0.05 -13.29
CA MET A 234 6.45 -1.18 -14.23
C MET A 234 5.40 -2.26 -13.96
N SER A 235 4.91 -2.88 -15.02
CA SER A 235 4.17 -4.14 -14.99
C SER A 235 5.11 -5.21 -15.51
N ILE A 236 5.30 -6.27 -14.73
CA ILE A 236 6.11 -7.43 -15.11
C ILE A 236 5.15 -8.61 -15.28
N ASP A 237 5.14 -9.20 -16.46
CA ASP A 237 4.32 -10.38 -16.77
C ASP A 237 5.22 -11.49 -17.31
N CYS A 238 5.34 -12.56 -16.53
CA CYS A 238 6.18 -13.69 -16.88
C CYS A 238 5.47 -14.69 -17.79
N GLY A 239 4.14 -14.62 -17.96
CA GLY A 239 3.37 -15.49 -18.85
C GLY A 239 3.82 -16.96 -18.79
N GLN A 240 4.38 -17.45 -19.90
CA GLN A 240 4.88 -18.83 -20.05
C GLN A 240 6.08 -19.17 -19.14
N GLY A 241 6.85 -18.19 -18.67
CA GLY A 241 7.91 -18.38 -17.67
C GLY A 241 7.37 -18.76 -16.29
N GLY A 242 6.08 -18.52 -16.04
CA GLY A 242 5.40 -18.95 -14.83
C GLY A 242 5.84 -18.21 -13.57
N GLU A 243 5.38 -18.71 -12.43
CA GLU A 243 5.59 -18.13 -11.10
C GLU A 243 7.06 -18.14 -10.67
N GLY A 244 7.81 -19.21 -10.97
CA GLY A 244 9.24 -19.30 -10.65
C GLY A 244 10.06 -18.19 -11.30
N THR A 245 9.77 -17.84 -12.56
CA THR A 245 10.45 -16.72 -13.24
C THR A 245 10.11 -15.39 -12.57
N LEU A 246 8.85 -15.19 -12.16
CA LEU A 246 8.46 -13.98 -11.44
C LEU A 246 9.20 -13.86 -10.11
N GLU A 247 9.25 -14.96 -9.36
CA GLU A 247 9.95 -15.05 -8.09
C GLU A 247 11.45 -14.75 -8.22
N GLU A 248 12.11 -15.27 -9.26
CA GLU A 248 13.51 -14.96 -9.57
C GLU A 248 13.71 -13.46 -9.87
N ILE A 249 12.82 -12.86 -10.67
CA ILE A 249 12.87 -11.42 -10.99
C ILE A 249 12.68 -10.58 -9.72
N VAL A 250 11.77 -10.98 -8.84
CA VAL A 250 11.49 -10.29 -7.58
C VAL A 250 12.70 -10.35 -6.65
N ARG A 251 13.26 -11.55 -6.40
CA ARG A 251 14.41 -11.73 -5.50
C ARG A 251 15.73 -11.21 -6.07
N GLY A 252 15.86 -11.16 -7.40
CA GLY A 252 17.03 -10.65 -8.09
C GLY A 252 16.95 -9.17 -8.40
N GLN A 253 16.37 -8.84 -9.56
CA GLN A 253 16.42 -7.52 -10.17
C GLN A 253 15.63 -6.48 -9.36
N LEU A 254 14.40 -6.81 -8.93
CA LEU A 254 13.59 -5.86 -8.15
C LEU A 254 14.17 -5.62 -6.76
N ALA A 255 14.60 -6.67 -6.06
CA ALA A 255 15.27 -6.52 -4.76
C ALA A 255 16.53 -5.65 -4.88
N THR A 256 17.33 -5.85 -5.93
CA THR A 256 18.53 -5.05 -6.19
C THR A 256 18.20 -3.58 -6.45
N ALA A 257 17.22 -3.31 -7.31
CA ALA A 257 16.79 -1.94 -7.62
C ALA A 257 16.21 -1.22 -6.40
N ALA A 258 15.31 -1.89 -5.66
CA ALA A 258 14.69 -1.35 -4.44
C ALA A 258 15.72 -1.07 -3.35
N ARG A 259 16.69 -1.98 -3.17
CA ARG A 259 17.79 -1.79 -2.22
C ARG A 259 18.68 -0.62 -2.61
N ALA A 260 19.06 -0.51 -3.88
CA ALA A 260 19.86 0.61 -4.37
C ALA A 260 19.15 1.95 -4.16
N LEU A 261 17.84 2.00 -4.45
CA LEU A 261 17.03 3.19 -4.23
C LEU A 261 16.94 3.58 -2.75
N LEU A 262 16.71 2.60 -1.87
CA LEU A 262 16.69 2.81 -0.43
C LEU A 262 18.05 3.27 0.09
N GLN A 263 19.16 2.72 -0.42
CA GLN A 263 20.52 3.17 -0.10
C GLN A 263 20.70 4.65 -0.45
N ILE A 264 20.34 5.07 -1.67
CA ILE A 264 20.40 6.46 -2.12
C ILE A 264 19.60 7.36 -1.18
N TRP A 265 18.38 6.95 -0.82
CA TRP A 265 17.52 7.72 0.08
C TRP A 265 18.11 7.83 1.49
N LEU A 266 18.63 6.74 2.05
CA LEU A 266 19.26 6.74 3.37
C LEU A 266 20.51 7.64 3.40
N ASP A 267 21.28 7.67 2.31
CA ASP A 267 22.56 8.39 2.25
C ASP A 267 22.37 9.88 1.88
N SER A 268 21.34 10.21 1.08
CA SER A 268 21.16 11.56 0.51
C SER A 268 19.96 12.33 1.07
N CYS A 269 18.96 11.63 1.62
CA CYS A 269 17.70 12.24 2.04
C CYS A 269 17.49 12.15 3.54
N ALA A 270 17.73 10.97 4.14
CA ALA A 270 17.30 10.70 5.51
C ALA A 270 17.91 11.67 6.53
N ASP A 271 19.19 12.00 6.46
CA ASP A 271 19.84 12.91 7.43
C ASP A 271 19.89 14.37 6.96
N HIS A 272 19.34 14.68 5.79
CA HIS A 272 19.41 16.03 5.26
C HIS A 272 18.40 16.94 5.95
N THR A 273 18.88 18.05 6.51
CA THR A 273 18.06 19.18 6.94
C THR A 273 18.25 20.34 5.96
N SER A 274 17.16 20.98 5.54
CA SER A 274 17.22 22.15 4.67
C SER A 274 16.67 23.37 5.38
N GLU A 275 17.41 24.47 5.33
CA GLU A 275 16.81 25.78 5.53
C GLU A 275 15.89 26.05 4.34
N MET A 276 14.67 26.49 4.62
CA MET A 276 13.63 26.80 3.64
C MET A 276 12.94 28.08 4.09
N GLU A 277 12.60 28.92 3.12
CA GLU A 277 11.75 30.08 3.39
C GLU A 277 10.38 29.61 3.91
N GLU A 278 9.73 30.43 4.74
CA GLU A 278 8.48 30.05 5.40
C GLU A 278 7.39 29.67 4.39
N GLY A 279 7.20 30.48 3.34
CA GLY A 279 6.22 30.18 2.30
C GLY A 279 6.54 28.91 1.49
N GLU A 280 7.83 28.60 1.28
CA GLU A 280 8.25 27.36 0.63
C GLU A 280 7.93 26.14 1.51
N ARG A 281 8.25 26.23 2.81
CA ARG A 281 7.93 25.19 3.79
C ARG A 281 6.42 24.94 3.86
N GLU A 282 5.61 26.00 3.90
CA GLU A 282 4.15 25.90 3.92
C GLU A 282 3.60 25.22 2.66
N ASN A 283 4.10 25.61 1.47
CA ASN A 283 3.69 24.99 0.20
C ASN A 283 4.03 23.50 0.16
N MET A 284 5.22 23.12 0.64
CA MET A 284 5.65 21.73 0.75
C MET A 284 4.76 20.93 1.71
N ILE A 285 4.47 21.45 2.90
CA ILE A 285 3.58 20.81 3.88
C ILE A 285 2.19 20.60 3.27
N LYS A 286 1.65 21.62 2.59
CA LYS A 286 0.36 21.53 1.92
C LYS A 286 0.36 20.47 0.83
N ARG A 287 1.44 20.37 0.04
CA ARG A 287 1.59 19.31 -0.95
C ARG A 287 1.65 17.93 -0.30
N ASP A 288 2.44 17.75 0.75
CA ASP A 288 2.52 16.49 1.51
C ASP A 288 1.14 16.08 2.05
N GLN A 289 0.37 17.00 2.60
CA GLN A 289 -1.00 16.74 3.08
C GLN A 289 -1.94 16.28 1.96
N ILE A 290 -1.88 16.92 0.78
CA ILE A 290 -2.68 16.51 -0.39
C ILE A 290 -2.31 15.10 -0.83
N VAL A 291 -1.00 14.80 -0.95
CA VAL A 291 -0.50 13.46 -1.30
C VAL A 291 -1.01 12.42 -0.32
N ARG A 292 -0.85 12.67 0.97
CA ARG A 292 -1.29 11.78 2.05
C ARG A 292 -2.80 11.52 2.00
N SER A 293 -3.60 12.58 1.93
CA SER A 293 -5.06 12.48 1.88
C SER A 293 -5.54 11.71 0.65
N LYS A 294 -4.98 12.03 -0.52
CA LYS A 294 -5.36 11.38 -1.78
C LYS A 294 -4.90 9.93 -1.88
N SER A 295 -3.75 9.56 -1.32
CA SER A 295 -3.34 8.15 -1.22
C SER A 295 -4.34 7.33 -0.39
N ILE A 296 -4.81 7.86 0.76
CA ILE A 296 -5.84 7.18 1.56
C ILE A 296 -7.16 7.05 0.77
N GLU A 297 -7.62 8.14 0.14
CA GLU A 297 -8.87 8.14 -0.62
C GLU A 297 -8.83 7.16 -1.81
N VAL A 298 -7.76 7.23 -2.62
CA VAL A 298 -7.65 6.51 -3.89
C VAL A 298 -7.36 5.03 -3.68
N ASP A 299 -6.55 4.68 -2.68
CA ASP A 299 -6.03 3.32 -2.50
C ASP A 299 -6.72 2.57 -1.35
N LEU A 300 -6.99 3.23 -0.22
CA LEU A 300 -7.48 2.55 0.99
C LEU A 300 -9.00 2.59 1.10
N THR A 301 -9.59 3.78 1.19
CA THR A 301 -11.03 3.95 1.47
C THR A 301 -11.91 3.32 0.39
N SER A 302 -11.43 3.26 -0.85
CA SER A 302 -12.15 2.64 -1.96
C SER A 302 -12.07 1.10 -2.00
N ASN A 303 -11.05 0.49 -1.37
CA ASN A 303 -10.76 -0.93 -1.53
C ASN A 303 -10.81 -1.73 -0.21
N LEU A 304 -10.32 -1.20 0.92
CA LEU A 304 -10.27 -1.92 2.21
C LEU A 304 -11.64 -2.42 2.68
N PRO A 305 -12.73 -1.62 2.66
CA PRO A 305 -14.04 -2.11 3.08
C PRO A 305 -14.56 -3.29 2.25
N ARG A 306 -14.16 -3.36 0.97
CA ARG A 306 -14.52 -4.48 0.08
C ARG A 306 -13.77 -5.77 0.42
N MET A 307 -12.55 -5.66 0.95
CA MET A 307 -11.68 -6.80 1.26
C MET A 307 -11.90 -7.32 2.69
N PHE A 308 -12.03 -6.42 3.66
CA PHE A 308 -12.03 -6.76 5.10
C PHE A 308 -13.37 -6.53 5.81
N GLY A 309 -14.33 -5.91 5.12
CA GLY A 309 -15.56 -5.41 5.73
C GLY A 309 -15.36 -4.03 6.37
N PRO A 310 -16.46 -3.28 6.62
CA PRO A 310 -16.40 -1.91 7.10
C PRO A 310 -15.72 -1.80 8.47
N ASP A 311 -16.08 -2.64 9.44
CA ASP A 311 -15.57 -2.52 10.81
C ASP A 311 -14.04 -2.68 10.91
N VAL A 312 -13.46 -3.59 10.13
CA VAL A 312 -12.00 -3.81 10.10
C VAL A 312 -11.34 -2.69 9.30
N ALA A 313 -11.92 -2.33 8.16
CA ALA A 313 -11.40 -1.25 7.32
C ALA A 313 -11.35 0.08 8.08
N ASP A 314 -12.39 0.43 8.84
CA ASP A 314 -12.46 1.68 9.61
C ASP A 314 -11.35 1.76 10.66
N ARG A 315 -11.06 0.65 11.38
CA ARG A 315 -9.96 0.61 12.36
C ARG A 315 -8.59 0.77 11.71
N VAL A 316 -8.36 0.07 10.60
CA VAL A 316 -7.08 0.15 9.86
C VAL A 316 -6.89 1.54 9.24
N ILE A 317 -7.93 2.09 8.61
CA ILE A 317 -7.91 3.43 8.02
C ILE A 317 -7.65 4.49 9.10
N ALA A 318 -8.29 4.39 10.27
CA ALA A 318 -8.06 5.33 11.36
C ALA A 318 -6.60 5.35 11.83
N GLU A 319 -5.94 4.20 11.96
CA GLU A 319 -4.53 4.16 12.36
C GLU A 319 -3.61 4.70 11.25
N ILE A 320 -3.93 4.46 9.97
CA ILE A 320 -3.19 5.04 8.85
C ILE A 320 -3.41 6.56 8.76
N GLN A 321 -4.63 7.05 8.99
CA GLN A 321 -4.92 8.49 9.02
C GLN A 321 -4.18 9.20 10.15
N LYS A 322 -4.10 8.55 11.33
CA LYS A 322 -3.25 8.99 12.42
C LYS A 322 -1.80 9.06 11.96
N ALA A 323 -1.26 7.97 11.37
CA ALA A 323 0.09 7.92 10.78
C ALA A 323 0.36 9.09 9.83
N PHE A 324 -0.59 9.40 8.96
CA PHE A 324 -0.45 10.42 7.93
C PHE A 324 -0.71 11.85 8.45
N GLY A 325 -1.28 12.00 9.65
CA GLY A 325 -1.64 13.30 10.22
C GLY A 325 -2.79 13.98 9.48
N VAL A 326 -3.72 13.20 8.93
CA VAL A 326 -4.84 13.68 8.08
C VAL A 326 -6.21 13.45 8.71
N GLN A 327 -6.30 13.38 10.05
CA GLN A 327 -7.60 13.29 10.73
C GLN A 327 -8.43 14.53 10.36
N GLU A 328 -9.67 14.31 9.91
CA GLU A 328 -10.64 15.41 9.76
C GLU A 328 -10.79 16.08 11.13
N ALA A 329 -10.57 17.39 11.16
CA ALA A 329 -10.87 18.22 12.33
C ALA A 329 -12.37 18.21 12.65
#